data_AF-A0A1F1PYL3-F1
#
_entry.id   AF-A0A1F1PYL3-F1
#
_cell.length_a   1.000
_cell.length_b   1.000
_cell.length_c   1.000
_cell.angle_alpha   90.00
_cell.angle_beta   90.00
_cell.angle_gamma   90.00
#
_symmetry.space_group_name_H-M   'P 1'
#
loop_
_entity.id
_entity.type
_entity.pdbx_description
1 polymer ?
#
loop_
_entity_poly.entity_id
_entity_poly.type
_entity_poly.pdbx_seq_one_letter_code
_entity_poly.pdbx_strand_id
1 'polypeptide(L)' 'MNTQTRYSIILEHSAEVLLENASMAQVEAFWDDNDERYFGLRIEDERSAHARVIVTDEVPDEEEDGVVVLCA' A
#
# COMPACT_ATOMS: atom_id res chain seq x y z
N MET A 1 10.39 -4.17 23.08
CA MET A 1 10.30 -2.91 22.31
C MET A 1 9.24 -3.12 21.24
N ASN A 2 8.06 -2.49 21.38
CA ASN A 2 7.03 -2.51 20.35
C ASN A 2 7.41 -1.45 19.31
N THR A 3 8.30 -1.79 18.39
CA THR A 3 8.57 -0.94 17.23
C THR A 3 7.31 -0.96 16.37
N GLN A 4 6.45 0.03 16.55
CA GLN A 4 5.32 0.24 15.63
C GLN A 4 5.92 0.56 14.26
N THR A 5 5.82 -0.40 13.35
CA THR A 5 6.21 -0.21 11.96
C THR A 5 5.44 0.97 11.40
N ARG A 6 6.18 1.91 10.79
CA ARG A 6 5.59 3.04 10.10
C ARG A 6 5.49 2.71 8.62
N TYR A 7 4.39 3.09 8.02
CA TYR A 7 4.09 2.79 6.64
C TYR A 7 4.15 4.06 5.80
N SER A 8 4.50 3.94 4.53
CA SER A 8 4.34 5.05 3.58
C SER A 8 3.83 4.52 2.27
N ILE A 9 2.76 5.12 1.75
CA ILE A 9 2.09 4.72 0.51
C ILE A 9 2.61 5.60 -0.62
N ILE A 10 3.09 4.97 -1.67
CA ILE A 10 3.77 5.62 -2.80
C ILE A 10 3.13 5.13 -4.10
N LEU A 11 2.78 6.06 -4.97
CA LEU A 11 2.25 5.77 -6.30
C LEU A 11 3.38 5.32 -7.24
N GLU A 12 3.23 4.17 -7.89
CA GLU A 12 4.27 3.52 -8.69
C GLU A 12 4.74 4.39 -9.85
N HIS A 13 3.80 4.91 -10.65
CA HIS A 13 4.12 5.62 -11.89
C HIS A 13 4.75 7.01 -11.65
N SER A 14 4.31 7.71 -10.60
CA SER A 14 4.73 9.09 -10.31
C SER A 14 5.76 9.19 -9.17
N ALA A 15 5.99 8.09 -8.45
CA ALA A 15 6.69 8.09 -7.16
C ALA A 15 6.12 9.12 -6.15
N GLU A 16 4.85 9.47 -6.28
CA GLU A 16 4.15 10.42 -5.41
C GLU A 16 3.88 9.77 -4.06
N VAL A 17 4.16 10.47 -2.97
CA VAL A 17 3.86 10.01 -1.61
C VAL A 17 2.43 10.39 -1.26
N LEU A 18 1.54 9.40 -1.23
CA LEU A 18 0.13 9.57 -0.89
C LEU A 18 -0.08 9.60 0.62
N LEU A 19 0.73 8.82 1.35
CA LEU A 19 0.69 8.76 2.81
C LEU A 19 2.11 8.58 3.33
N GLU A 20 2.58 9.45 4.23
CA GLU A 20 3.92 9.36 4.81
C GLU A 20 3.87 9.04 6.29
N ASN A 21 4.78 8.15 6.74
CA ASN A 21 5.02 7.86 8.14
C ASN A 21 3.70 7.61 8.90
N ALA A 22 2.89 6.67 8.43
CA ALA A 22 1.55 6.36 8.94
C ALA A 22 1.55 5.09 9.81
N SER A 23 0.57 4.96 10.71
CA SER A 23 0.29 3.70 11.40
C SER A 23 -0.53 2.76 10.52
N MET A 24 -0.59 1.48 10.90
CA MET A 24 -1.45 0.49 10.24
C MET A 24 -2.91 0.96 10.14
N ALA A 25 -3.48 1.49 11.23
CA ALA A 25 -4.86 2.01 11.23
C ALA A 25 -5.08 3.17 10.25
N GLN A 26 -4.06 4.00 10.00
CA GLN A 26 -4.14 5.08 9.00
C GLN A 26 -4.02 4.53 7.58
N VAL A 27 -3.23 3.48 7.37
CA VAL A 27 -3.15 2.77 6.08
C VAL A 27 -4.50 2.12 5.77
N GLU A 28 -5.12 1.44 6.74
CA GLU A 28 -6.45 0.84 6.59
C GLU A 28 -7.52 1.89 6.25
N ALA A 29 -7.52 3.04 6.96
CA ALA A 29 -8.45 4.13 6.65
C ALA A 29 -8.21 4.78 5.28
N PHE A 30 -6.95 4.87 4.84
CA PHE A 30 -6.64 5.33 3.49
C PHE A 30 -7.18 4.37 2.44
N TRP A 31 -7.03 3.06 2.67
CA TRP A 31 -7.57 2.05 1.78
C TRP A 31 -9.09 2.06 1.74
N ASP A 32 -9.78 2.18 2.87
CA ASP A 32 -11.24 2.27 2.92
C ASP A 32 -11.80 3.45 2.09
N ASP A 33 -11.04 4.54 1.96
CA ASP A 33 -11.43 5.73 1.19
C ASP A 33 -10.98 5.68 -0.29
N ASN A 34 -10.00 4.83 -0.63
CA ASN A 34 -9.33 4.85 -1.93
C ASN A 34 -9.21 3.47 -2.60
N ASP A 35 -9.90 2.44 -2.12
CA ASP A 35 -9.85 1.07 -2.67
C ASP A 35 -10.34 1.00 -4.13
N GLU A 36 -11.26 1.89 -4.51
CA GLU A 36 -11.74 2.01 -5.88
C GLU A 36 -10.74 2.68 -6.83
N ARG A 37 -9.72 3.36 -6.29
CA ARG A 37 -8.82 4.25 -7.05
C ARG A 37 -7.40 3.72 -7.17
N TYR A 38 -6.90 3.02 -6.15
CA TYR A 38 -5.56 2.46 -6.16
C TYR A 38 -5.63 0.93 -6.06
N PHE A 39 -4.80 0.27 -6.85
CA PHE A 39 -4.69 -1.17 -7.00
C PHE A 39 -3.25 -1.62 -6.74
N GLY A 40 -3.07 -2.91 -6.43
CA GLY A 40 -1.74 -3.51 -6.24
C GLY A 40 -1.03 -3.05 -4.96
N LEU A 41 -0.87 -3.98 -4.01
CA LEU A 41 -0.20 -3.72 -2.74
C LEU A 41 1.16 -4.43 -2.74
N ARG A 42 2.24 -3.73 -3.09
CA ARG A 42 3.61 -4.26 -2.90
C ARG A 42 4.25 -3.60 -1.69
N ILE A 43 4.56 -4.39 -0.66
CA ILE A 43 5.31 -3.91 0.50
C ILE A 43 6.80 -4.11 0.24
N GLU A 44 7.54 -3.01 0.19
CA GLU A 44 8.99 -3.01 0.29
C GLU A 44 9.40 -2.86 1.76
N ASP A 45 10.46 -3.57 2.15
CA ASP A 45 11.11 -3.43 3.45
C ASP A 45 10.26 -3.89 4.66
N GLU A 46 9.52 -5.00 4.51
CA GLU A 46 8.65 -5.60 5.54
C GLU A 46 9.35 -5.90 6.89
N ARG A 47 10.69 -6.03 6.88
CA ARG A 47 11.51 -6.39 8.05
C ARG A 47 12.10 -5.19 8.79
N SER A 48 11.86 -3.99 8.29
CA SER A 48 12.37 -2.75 8.88
C SER A 48 11.31 -2.03 9.70
N ALA A 49 11.78 -1.07 10.52
CA ALA A 49 10.88 -0.20 11.29
C ALA A 49 10.03 0.74 10.40
N HIS A 50 10.33 0.81 9.11
CA HIS A 50 9.61 1.61 8.11
C HIS A 50 9.36 0.74 6.87
N ALA A 51 8.10 0.42 6.61
CA ALA A 51 7.66 -0.31 5.42
C ALA A 51 7.13 0.68 4.36
N ARG A 52 7.48 0.46 3.11
CA ARG A 52 6.97 1.25 1.97
C ARG A 52 5.94 0.42 1.22
N VAL A 53 4.79 0.99 0.93
CA VAL A 53 3.67 0.36 0.25
C VAL A 53 3.58 1.03 -1.12
N ILE A 54 3.86 0.28 -2.18
CA ILE A 54 3.77 0.77 -3.55
C ILE A 54 2.39 0.38 -4.09
N VAL A 55 1.70 1.37 -4.69
CA VAL A 55 0.35 1.25 -5.25
C VAL A 55 0.32 1.79 -6.67
N THR A 56 -0.63 1.34 -7.50
CA THR A 56 -0.85 1.85 -8.86
C THR A 56 -2.30 2.35 -9.01
N ASP A 57 -2.53 3.43 -9.75
CA ASP A 57 -3.88 3.86 -10.15
C ASP A 57 -4.27 3.32 -11.53
N GLU A 58 -3.38 2.57 -12.17
CA GLU A 58 -3.65 1.88 -13.42
C GLU A 58 -4.28 0.53 -13.09
N VAL A 59 -5.52 0.32 -13.56
CA VAL A 59 -6.18 -0.98 -13.49
C VAL A 59 -5.32 -1.94 -14.32
N PRO A 60 -4.81 -3.04 -13.74
CA PRO A 60 -4.12 -4.04 -14.54
C PRO A 60 -5.09 -4.52 -15.62
N ASP A 61 -4.69 -4.47 -16.89
CA ASP A 61 -5.44 -5.10 -17.98
C ASP A 61 -5.86 -6.50 -17.51
N GLU A 62 -7.15 -6.83 -17.61
CA GLU A 62 -7.86 -7.97 -16.97
C GLU A 62 -7.33 -9.38 -17.36
N GLU A 63 -6.10 -9.51 -17.86
CA GLU A 63 -5.49 -10.76 -18.33
C GLU A 63 -4.37 -11.33 -17.43
N GLU A 64 -3.99 -10.69 -16.31
CA GLU A 64 -3.09 -11.30 -15.30
C GLU A 64 -3.80 -11.63 -13.98
N ASP A 65 -4.31 -12.87 -13.94
CA ASP A 65 -4.78 -13.62 -12.77
C ASP A 65 -3.74 -13.54 -11.61
N GLY A 66 -4.09 -12.89 -10.49
CA GLY A 66 -3.22 -12.92 -9.31
C GLY A 66 -3.43 -11.89 -8.21
N VAL A 67 -4.57 -11.20 -8.11
CA VAL A 67 -4.84 -10.36 -6.94
C VAL A 67 -5.10 -11.26 -5.71
N VAL A 68 -4.03 -11.52 -4.95
CA VAL A 68 -4.13 -12.03 -3.58
C VAL A 68 -4.67 -10.91 -2.69
N VAL A 69 -5.99 -10.75 -2.69
CA VAL A 69 -6.67 -10.00 -1.64
C VAL A 69 -6.39 -10.74 -0.34
N LEU A 70 -5.48 -10.21 0.49
CA LEU A 70 -5.29 -10.65 1.87
C LEU A 70 -6.51 -10.22 2.70
N CYS A 71 -7.64 -10.91 2.51
CA CYS A 71 -8.71 -10.92 3.49
C CYS A 71 -8.34 -11.94 4.58
N ALA A 72 -8.06 -11.44 5.78
CA ALA A 72 -7.93 -12.25 7.00
C ALA A 72 -9.30 -12.71 7.53
#